data_AF-A0A2I0GM43-F1
#
_entry.id   AF-A0A2I0GM43-F1
#
_cell.length_a   1.000
_cell.length_b   1.000
_cell.length_c   1.000
_cell.angle_alpha   90.00
_cell.angle_beta   90.00
_cell.angle_gamma   90.00
#
_symmetry.space_group_name_H-M   'P 1'
#
loop_
_entity.id
_entity.type
_entity.pdbx_description
1 polymer ?
#
loop_
_entity_poly.entity_id
_entity_poly.type
_entity_poly.pdbx_seq_one_letter_code
_entity_poly.pdbx_strand_id
1 'polypeptide(L)'
;GNMVPKAATFPSGIKALADYVHSKGLKLGTYSDAGTQTCSKTMPGSLGHEEQDAKTFAMWGIDYLKYDNCENTGTSPKERGQEDPATWAPAVGNSWRTTGDIQDNWNSMTSIADQNDQWASYARPGAWNGK
;
A
#
# COMPACT_ATOMS: atom_id res chain seq x y z
N GLY A 1 7.76 -16.68 -10.11
CA GLY A 1 7.79 -15.94 -11.40
C GLY A 1 7.73 -14.45 -11.11
N ASN A 2 8.04 -13.57 -12.06
CA ASN A 2 7.92 -12.11 -11.84
C ASN A 2 6.47 -11.64 -11.99
N MET A 3 6.13 -10.53 -11.34
CA MET A 3 4.88 -9.80 -11.60
C MET A 3 4.80 -9.38 -13.07
N VAL A 4 3.63 -9.56 -13.67
CA VAL A 4 3.35 -9.19 -15.08
C VAL A 4 2.08 -8.36 -15.13
N PRO A 5 2.10 -7.15 -15.74
CA PRO A 5 0.90 -6.35 -15.88
C PRO A 5 -0.05 -6.98 -16.90
N LYS A 6 -1.35 -6.83 -16.67
CA LYS A 6 -2.36 -7.29 -17.62
C LYS A 6 -2.24 -6.50 -18.93
N ALA A 7 -1.76 -7.14 -20.00
CA ALA A 7 -1.52 -6.49 -21.29
C ALA A 7 -2.78 -5.83 -21.89
N ALA A 8 -3.97 -6.41 -21.66
CA ALA A 8 -5.22 -5.80 -22.11
C ALA A 8 -5.52 -4.43 -21.44
N THR A 9 -4.96 -4.18 -20.26
CA THR A 9 -5.11 -2.91 -19.52
C THR A 9 -3.90 -2.00 -19.72
N PHE A 10 -2.70 -2.58 -19.75
CA PHE A 10 -1.43 -1.89 -19.91
C PHE A 10 -0.70 -2.43 -21.14
N PRO A 11 -1.16 -2.11 -22.37
CA PRO A 11 -0.64 -2.70 -23.61
C PRO A 11 0.83 -2.35 -23.87
N SER A 12 1.30 -1.22 -23.36
CA SER A 12 2.70 -0.79 -23.43
C SER A 12 3.51 -1.10 -22.17
N GLY A 13 2.92 -1.83 -21.21
CA GLY A 13 3.52 -2.12 -19.91
C GLY A 13 3.55 -0.93 -18.94
N ILE A 14 3.93 -1.20 -17.69
CA ILE A 14 3.93 -0.18 -16.62
C ILE A 14 5.08 0.82 -16.80
N LYS A 15 6.24 0.40 -17.32
CA LYS A 15 7.36 1.32 -17.54
C LYS A 15 7.00 2.46 -18.49
N ALA A 16 6.33 2.16 -19.61
CA ALA A 16 5.89 3.20 -20.55
C ALA A 16 4.89 4.17 -19.88
N LEU A 17 4.01 3.65 -19.02
CA LEU A 17 3.11 4.48 -18.23
C LEU A 17 3.87 5.37 -17.23
N ALA A 18 4.86 4.82 -16.52
CA ALA A 18 5.70 5.56 -15.59
C ALA A 18 6.47 6.68 -16.31
N ASP A 19 7.13 6.36 -17.43
CA ASP A 19 7.86 7.33 -18.25
C ASP A 19 6.92 8.47 -18.71
N TYR A 20 5.69 8.15 -19.12
CA TYR A 20 4.68 9.15 -19.48
C TYR A 20 4.27 10.02 -18.28
N VAL A 21 3.96 9.42 -17.12
CA VAL A 21 3.58 10.14 -15.89
C VAL A 21 4.71 11.06 -15.42
N HIS A 22 5.95 10.58 -15.45
CA HIS A 22 7.14 11.36 -15.12
C HIS A 22 7.38 12.51 -16.10
N SER A 23 7.08 12.33 -17.39
CA SER A 23 7.15 13.41 -18.39
C SER A 23 6.19 14.58 -18.10
N LYS A 24 5.16 14.33 -17.27
CA LYS A 24 4.22 15.35 -16.80
C LYS A 24 4.62 15.94 -15.43
N GLY A 25 5.79 15.60 -14.89
CA GLY A 25 6.25 16.05 -13.59
C GLY A 25 5.52 15.39 -12.41
N LEU A 26 4.83 14.28 -12.65
CA LEU A 26 4.07 13.54 -11.64
C LEU A 26 4.86 12.28 -11.19
N LYS A 27 4.40 11.65 -10.11
CA LYS A 27 4.92 10.37 -9.58
C LYS A 27 3.89 9.26 -9.75
N LEU A 28 4.35 8.03 -9.94
CA LEU A 28 3.47 6.87 -10.14
C LEU A 28 3.51 5.93 -8.94
N GLY A 29 2.33 5.63 -8.37
CA GLY A 29 2.17 4.60 -7.35
C GLY A 29 1.69 3.27 -7.91
N THR A 30 2.04 2.17 -7.25
CA THR A 30 1.47 0.83 -7.48
C THR A 30 0.88 0.26 -6.19
N TYR A 31 0.20 -0.87 -6.32
CA TYR A 31 -0.45 -1.60 -5.23
C TYR A 31 0.02 -3.05 -5.19
N SER A 32 0.27 -3.56 -4.00
CA SER A 32 0.39 -4.99 -3.72
C SER A 32 -0.11 -5.30 -2.31
N ASP A 33 0.03 -6.54 -1.87
CA ASP A 33 -0.50 -7.06 -0.63
C ASP A 33 0.57 -7.88 0.10
N ALA A 34 0.65 -7.75 1.43
CA ALA A 34 1.40 -8.62 2.34
C ALA A 34 0.71 -9.99 2.51
N GLY A 35 0.14 -10.50 1.42
CA GLY A 35 -0.63 -11.72 1.33
C GLY A 35 -0.28 -12.51 0.07
N THR A 36 -0.83 -13.71 -0.04
CA THR A 36 -0.68 -14.55 -1.25
C THR A 36 -1.48 -14.01 -2.43
N GLN A 37 -2.54 -13.26 -2.14
CA GLN A 37 -3.40 -12.58 -3.11
C GLN A 37 -3.74 -11.19 -2.57
N THR A 38 -4.06 -10.28 -3.48
CA THR A 38 -4.67 -9.00 -3.14
C THR A 38 -6.04 -9.17 -2.47
N CYS A 39 -6.52 -8.15 -1.77
CA CYS A 39 -7.85 -8.15 -1.16
C CYS A 39 -9.01 -8.50 -2.13
N SER A 40 -8.87 -8.23 -3.43
CA SER A 40 -9.89 -8.62 -4.44
C SER A 40 -9.88 -10.11 -4.77
N LYS A 41 -8.83 -10.85 -4.38
CA LYS A 41 -8.59 -12.26 -4.68
C LYS A 41 -8.52 -12.58 -6.18
N THR A 42 -8.25 -11.57 -7.00
CA THR A 42 -8.16 -11.71 -8.48
C THR A 42 -6.75 -11.50 -9.00
N MET A 43 -5.84 -10.99 -8.17
CA MET A 43 -4.45 -10.70 -8.51
C MET A 43 -3.52 -11.24 -7.41
N PRO A 44 -2.30 -11.69 -7.77
CA PRO A 44 -1.31 -12.16 -6.79
C PRO A 44 -0.90 -11.03 -5.84
N GLY A 45 -0.62 -11.38 -4.58
CA GLY A 45 0.08 -10.52 -3.64
C GLY A 45 1.60 -10.82 -3.64
N SER A 46 2.34 -10.22 -2.71
CA SER A 46 3.80 -10.26 -2.68
C SER A 46 4.40 -11.06 -1.51
N LEU A 47 3.58 -11.74 -0.69
CA LEU A 47 4.07 -12.48 0.47
C LEU A 47 5.09 -13.57 0.05
N GLY A 48 6.31 -13.50 0.61
CA GLY A 48 7.42 -14.40 0.30
C GLY A 48 8.19 -14.07 -0.99
N HIS A 49 7.78 -13.02 -1.71
CA HIS A 49 8.39 -12.56 -2.96
C HIS A 49 8.77 -11.07 -2.91
N GLU A 50 8.86 -10.49 -1.72
CA GLU A 50 8.95 -9.04 -1.49
C GLU A 50 10.15 -8.41 -2.21
N GLU A 51 11.34 -9.03 -2.11
CA GLU A 51 12.55 -8.52 -2.76
C GLU A 51 12.45 -8.58 -4.29
N GLN A 52 11.88 -9.67 -4.82
CA GLN A 52 11.73 -9.88 -6.26
C GLN A 52 10.71 -8.88 -6.86
N ASP A 53 9.61 -8.66 -6.15
CA ASP A 53 8.56 -7.73 -6.57
C ASP A 53 9.02 -6.28 -6.43
N ALA A 54 9.74 -5.94 -5.35
CA ALA A 54 10.34 -4.61 -5.18
C ALA A 54 11.32 -4.27 -6.34
N LYS A 55 12.16 -5.23 -6.75
CA LYS A 55 13.02 -5.06 -7.93
C LYS A 55 12.19 -4.84 -9.20
N THR A 56 11.08 -5.57 -9.36
CA THR A 56 10.17 -5.40 -10.50
C THR A 56 9.54 -4.01 -10.53
N PHE A 57 9.03 -3.53 -9.40
CA PHE A 57 8.45 -2.18 -9.28
C PHE A 57 9.47 -1.08 -9.55
N ALA A 58 10.70 -1.23 -9.04
CA ALA A 58 11.79 -0.32 -9.32
C ALA A 58 12.15 -0.29 -10.82
N MET A 59 12.23 -1.45 -11.49
CA MET A 59 12.48 -1.52 -12.93
C MET A 59 11.38 -0.86 -13.77
N TRP A 60 10.13 -0.87 -13.29
CA TRP A 60 9.02 -0.16 -13.93
C TRP A 60 9.01 1.35 -13.67
N GLY A 61 9.82 1.85 -12.74
CA GLY A 61 9.83 3.28 -12.38
C GLY A 61 8.72 3.69 -11.42
N ILE A 62 8.27 2.78 -10.55
CA ILE A 62 7.30 3.11 -9.50
C ILE A 62 7.97 3.96 -8.39
N ASP A 63 7.26 5.01 -7.96
CA ASP A 63 7.69 5.93 -6.90
C ASP A 63 7.08 5.63 -5.53
N TYR A 64 5.94 4.93 -5.51
CA TYR A 64 5.14 4.75 -4.30
C TYR A 64 4.47 3.37 -4.28
N LEU A 65 4.43 2.71 -3.12
CA LEU A 65 3.75 1.44 -2.94
C LEU A 65 2.67 1.57 -1.87
N LYS A 66 1.42 1.29 -2.24
CA LYS A 66 0.38 0.93 -1.27
C LYS A 66 0.48 -0.57 -1.01
N TYR A 67 0.74 -0.96 0.24
CA TYR A 67 0.91 -2.36 0.64
C TYR A 67 -0.20 -2.77 1.60
N ASP A 68 -1.12 -3.62 1.12
CA ASP A 68 -2.27 -4.10 1.89
C ASP A 68 -1.92 -5.32 2.75
N ASN A 69 -2.92 -5.92 3.41
CA ASN A 69 -2.70 -6.97 4.39
C ASN A 69 -3.81 -8.05 4.41
N CYS A 70 -4.35 -8.41 3.23
CA CYS A 70 -5.34 -9.47 3.03
C CYS A 70 -4.65 -10.82 2.75
N GLU A 71 -5.42 -11.93 2.71
CA GLU A 71 -4.96 -13.28 2.26
C GLU A 71 -3.59 -13.72 2.81
N ASN A 72 -3.37 -13.42 4.09
CA ASN A 72 -2.10 -13.50 4.81
C ASN A 72 -1.86 -14.86 5.50
N THR A 73 -2.45 -15.93 4.96
CA THR A 73 -2.25 -17.33 5.41
C THR A 73 -2.55 -17.62 6.89
N GLY A 74 -3.31 -16.75 7.57
CA GLY A 74 -3.71 -16.95 8.97
C GLY A 74 -2.71 -16.42 10.00
N THR A 75 -1.70 -15.65 9.58
CA THR A 75 -0.75 -14.98 10.47
C THR A 75 -1.49 -13.94 11.34
N SER A 76 -1.11 -13.80 12.61
CA SER A 76 -1.85 -12.94 13.54
C SER A 76 -1.72 -11.44 13.17
N PRO A 77 -2.70 -10.58 13.51
CA PRO A 77 -2.59 -9.13 13.29
C PRO A 77 -1.31 -8.52 13.87
N LYS A 78 -0.85 -9.01 15.03
CA LYS A 78 0.40 -8.60 15.66
C LYS A 78 1.62 -8.89 14.78
N GLU A 79 1.73 -10.13 14.30
CA GLU A 79 2.83 -10.57 13.45
C GLU A 79 2.84 -9.88 12.07
N ARG A 80 1.67 -9.45 11.59
CA ARG A 80 1.50 -8.75 10.31
C ARG A 80 1.63 -7.24 10.40
N GLY A 81 2.01 -6.69 11.56
CA GLY A 81 2.04 -5.24 11.75
C GLY A 81 0.68 -4.59 11.49
N GLN A 82 -0.39 -5.15 12.05
CA GLN A 82 -1.72 -4.55 11.99
C GLN A 82 -2.14 -3.94 13.32
N GLU A 83 -1.53 -4.39 14.42
CA GLU A 83 -1.74 -3.81 15.74
C GLU A 83 -0.99 -2.47 15.85
N ASP A 84 -1.75 -1.42 16.19
CA ASP A 84 -1.28 -0.07 16.51
C ASP A 84 -0.11 0.42 15.63
N PRO A 85 -0.30 0.52 14.30
CA PRO A 85 0.77 0.79 13.34
C PRO A 85 1.55 2.07 13.65
N ALA A 86 0.92 3.06 14.30
CA ALA A 86 1.58 4.27 14.76
C ALA A 86 2.81 4.02 15.65
N THR A 87 2.86 2.89 16.37
CA THR A 87 3.92 2.57 17.33
C THR A 87 5.19 2.01 16.69
N TRP A 88 5.14 1.48 15.47
CA TRP A 88 6.28 0.81 14.82
C TRP A 88 6.48 1.17 13.34
N ALA A 89 5.41 1.50 12.60
CA ALA A 89 5.48 1.81 11.17
C ALA A 89 6.40 3.00 10.81
N PRO A 90 6.60 4.05 11.65
CA PRO A 90 7.58 5.09 11.38
C PRO A 90 9.01 4.59 11.10
N ALA A 91 9.37 3.39 11.57
CA ALA A 91 10.70 2.83 11.37
C ALA A 91 10.88 2.16 10.00
N VAL A 92 9.78 1.82 9.31
CA VAL A 92 9.80 0.98 8.10
C VAL A 92 8.98 1.55 6.93
N GLY A 93 8.21 2.61 7.14
CA GLY A 93 7.37 3.22 6.12
C GLY A 93 7.10 4.70 6.37
N ASN A 94 6.61 5.38 5.33
CA ASN A 94 6.33 6.82 5.40
C ASN A 94 4.92 7.17 5.88
N SER A 95 3.98 6.23 5.77
CA SER A 95 2.61 6.39 6.23
C SER A 95 1.95 5.04 6.44
N TRP A 96 0.93 4.99 7.29
CA TRP A 96 0.18 3.77 7.61
C TRP A 96 -1.30 4.07 7.84
N ARG A 97 -2.18 3.12 7.55
CA ARG A 97 -3.60 3.25 7.90
C ARG A 97 -3.80 2.97 9.38
N THR A 98 -4.52 3.84 10.07
CA THR A 98 -4.86 3.67 11.51
C THR A 98 -6.22 3.04 11.74
N THR A 99 -6.97 2.76 10.67
CA THR A 99 -8.41 2.49 10.70
C THR A 99 -8.86 1.78 9.41
N GLY A 100 -10.08 1.25 9.37
CA GLY A 100 -10.67 0.56 8.20
C GLY A 100 -11.00 1.48 7.01
N ASP A 101 -11.62 0.95 5.96
CA ASP A 101 -11.91 1.73 4.74
C ASP A 101 -12.99 2.80 4.98
N ILE A 102 -12.73 4.02 4.46
CA ILE A 102 -13.71 5.11 4.48
C ILE A 102 -14.91 4.79 3.60
N GLN A 103 -16.09 5.21 4.03
CA GLN A 103 -17.34 5.13 3.27
C GLN A 103 -17.83 6.55 2.97
N ASP A 104 -18.55 6.71 1.85
CA ASP A 104 -19.07 8.01 1.42
C ASP A 104 -20.30 8.45 2.23
N ASN A 105 -20.08 8.70 3.53
CA ASN A 105 -21.08 9.26 4.44
C ASN A 105 -20.41 9.97 5.62
N TRP A 106 -21.14 10.91 6.20
CA TRP A 106 -20.65 11.75 7.30
C TRP A 106 -20.22 10.94 8.53
N ASN A 107 -21.00 9.92 8.92
CA ASN A 107 -20.72 9.10 10.09
C ASN A 107 -19.40 8.35 9.96
N SER A 108 -19.09 7.84 8.76
CA SER A 108 -17.79 7.23 8.48
C SER A 108 -16.67 8.25 8.65
N MET A 109 -16.80 9.42 8.01
CA MET A 109 -15.79 10.48 8.10
C MET A 109 -15.51 10.92 9.54
N THR A 110 -16.54 11.19 10.35
CA THR A 110 -16.34 11.65 11.73
C THR A 110 -15.76 10.55 12.62
N SER A 111 -16.28 9.32 12.52
CA SER A 111 -15.76 8.17 13.28
C SER A 111 -14.28 7.90 12.98
N ILE A 112 -13.86 8.19 11.75
CA ILE A 112 -12.48 8.08 11.30
C ILE A 112 -11.59 9.13 11.93
N ALA A 113 -12.05 10.38 11.99
CA ALA A 113 -11.32 11.47 12.64
C ALA A 113 -11.12 11.16 14.12
N ASP A 114 -12.18 10.72 14.82
CA ASP A 114 -12.14 10.38 16.24
C ASP A 114 -11.16 9.23 16.54
N GLN A 115 -11.16 8.18 15.72
CA GLN A 115 -10.23 7.05 15.87
C GLN A 115 -8.76 7.44 15.58
N ASN A 116 -8.54 8.44 14.73
CA ASN A 116 -7.20 8.88 14.37
C ASN A 116 -6.59 9.85 15.40
N ASP A 117 -7.43 10.54 16.20
CA ASP A 117 -7.02 11.55 17.17
C ASP A 117 -6.01 11.01 18.19
N GLN A 118 -6.24 9.80 18.72
CA GLN A 118 -5.34 9.15 19.68
C GLN A 118 -3.91 8.92 19.14
N TRP A 119 -3.72 8.89 17.81
CA TRP A 119 -2.44 8.65 17.17
C TRP A 119 -1.69 9.95 16.80
N ALA A 120 -2.28 11.12 17.03
CA ALA A 120 -1.76 12.40 16.55
C ALA A 120 -0.29 12.66 16.94
N SER A 121 0.12 12.26 18.15
CA SER A 121 1.48 12.44 18.66
C SER A 121 2.56 11.63 17.92
N TYR A 122 2.18 10.62 17.14
CA TYR A 122 3.10 9.80 16.36
C TYR A 122 3.40 10.37 14.97
N ALA A 123 2.58 11.32 14.48
CA ALA A 123 2.77 11.93 13.18
C ALA A 123 3.89 12.99 13.20
N ARG A 124 4.77 12.95 12.20
CA ARG A 124 5.90 13.88 12.02
C ARG A 124 6.40 13.86 10.57
N PRO A 125 7.23 14.81 10.12
CA PRO A 125 7.82 14.78 8.78
C PRO A 125 8.43 13.42 8.45
N GLY A 126 7.96 12.81 7.36
CA GLY A 126 8.38 11.49 6.90
C GLY A 126 7.63 10.29 7.49
N ALA A 127 6.68 10.50 8.42
CA ALA A 127 5.93 9.45 9.10
C ALA A 127 4.50 9.92 9.46
N TRP A 128 3.50 9.48 8.71
CA TRP A 128 2.13 10.04 8.79
C TRP A 128 1.04 8.99 9.05
N ASN A 129 0.13 9.31 9.98
CA ASN A 129 -1.12 8.58 10.14
C ASN A 129 -2.03 8.87 8.95
N GLY A 130 -2.46 7.83 8.27
CA GLY A 130 -3.24 7.91 7.04
C GLY A 130 -4.57 7.18 7.09
N LYS A 131 -5.33 7.47 6.04
CA LYS A 131 -6.47 6.70 5.53
C LYS A 131 -6.16 6.21 4.12
#